data_AF-A0A820CMM7-F1
#
_entry.id   AF-A0A820CMM7-F1
#
_cell.length_a   1.000
_cell.length_b   1.000
_cell.length_c   1.000
_cell.angle_alpha   90.00
_cell.angle_beta   90.00
_cell.angle_gamma   90.00
#
_symmetry.space_group_name_H-M   'P 1'
#
loop_
_entity.id
_entity.type
_entity.pdbx_description
1 polymer ?
#
loop_
_entity_poly.entity_id
_entity_poly.type
_entity_poly.pdbx_seq_one_letter_code
_entity_poly.pdbx_strand_id
1 'polypeptide(L)'
;GSHGGIRYFETDPNHGLFCRPDKVQYLSLNGSSRRNSLLAAAMRLPVIDETDSTSLNTAPNTSDQSSTKDLQIGDRVVIRGTKYGKLKYIGKIHVNEGIWCGIKLDAPLGKHDGKIDGKRYFQCQHRYGIFAPLHSVEKVITESNDSRRLSRQSIISTDSFDQYHDEISQDSNLSEPSTSPTNLNSFPPRSPKVKFRQPNFSTNITTMETLPSTQIINLLEKIKEKDMFIENLNKENEKDHLELSNSIEKINQMKKHLITLQQQYEIKEKQNEQLIKEQIELKQRLEDLQFQLEEYQYSETNLDLLKISNNDQNQLISLDENTNDEEIKEKFIELEIINKNLIHDKEILQEELKQYYEIKEKEKQTNQFINELEKQTELLIFQISDLQNKEQSKINQLNENETFYKQQIIEYQSKIDQLTKQDQNVSLLFFQKRIVAREHILKSSSSVLIKTELGSL
;
A
#
# COMPACT_ATOMS: atom_id res chain seq x y z
N GLY A 1 -29.17 -27.11 15.91
CA GLY A 1 -29.47 -26.31 17.11
C GLY A 1 -30.80 -25.58 16.99
N SER A 2 -31.41 -25.31 18.14
CA SER A 2 -32.62 -24.50 18.31
C SER A 2 -32.35 -23.35 19.29
N HIS A 3 -33.09 -22.24 19.14
CA HIS A 3 -33.03 -21.11 20.05
C HIS A 3 -34.41 -20.43 20.08
N GLY A 4 -34.90 -20.01 21.25
CA GLY A 4 -36.23 -19.40 21.39
C GLY A 4 -37.40 -20.28 20.90
N GLY A 5 -37.27 -21.62 20.96
CA GLY A 5 -38.26 -22.57 20.43
C GLY A 5 -38.20 -22.80 18.91
N ILE A 6 -37.44 -22.00 18.16
CA ILE A 6 -37.26 -22.15 16.71
C ILE A 6 -36.07 -23.07 16.43
N ARG A 7 -36.23 -24.04 15.51
CA ARG A 7 -35.16 -24.94 15.05
C ARG A 7 -34.51 -24.34 13.80
N TYR A 8 -33.20 -24.13 13.85
CA TYR A 8 -32.42 -23.51 12.76
C TYR A 8 -31.65 -24.54 11.93
N PHE A 9 -31.17 -25.62 12.57
CA PHE A 9 -30.44 -26.69 11.90
C PHE A 9 -30.53 -27.99 12.73
N GLU A 10 -30.24 -29.12 12.09
CA GLU A 10 -30.15 -30.44 12.73
C GLU A 10 -28.68 -30.85 12.93
N THR A 11 -28.41 -31.55 14.02
CA THR A 11 -27.07 -32.00 14.45
C THR A 11 -27.23 -32.90 15.68
N ASP A 12 -26.23 -33.73 15.96
CA ASP A 12 -26.21 -34.56 17.16
C ASP A 12 -26.18 -33.73 18.46
N PRO A 13 -26.63 -34.29 19.60
CA PRO A 13 -26.53 -33.62 20.89
C PRO A 13 -25.11 -33.09 21.15
N ASN A 14 -25.00 -31.84 21.63
CA ASN A 14 -23.75 -31.11 21.88
C ASN A 14 -22.87 -30.80 20.65
N HIS A 15 -23.31 -31.09 19.41
CA HIS A 15 -22.53 -30.81 18.18
C HIS A 15 -22.94 -29.51 17.45
N GLY A 16 -23.83 -28.70 18.03
CA GLY A 16 -24.31 -27.45 17.45
C GLY A 16 -23.90 -26.20 18.23
N LEU A 17 -23.32 -25.23 17.54
CA LEU A 17 -22.94 -23.92 18.08
C LEU A 17 -23.58 -22.78 17.28
N PHE A 18 -24.09 -21.75 17.96
CA PHE A 18 -24.40 -20.47 17.34
C PHE A 18 -23.24 -19.49 17.58
N CYS A 19 -22.78 -18.80 16.54
CA CYS A 19 -21.70 -17.82 16.61
C CYS A 19 -21.98 -16.64 15.65
N ARG A 20 -21.33 -15.50 15.88
CA ARG A 20 -21.38 -14.36 14.94
C ARG A 20 -20.51 -14.67 13.71
N PRO A 21 -20.89 -14.25 12.48
CA PRO A 21 -20.12 -14.53 11.27
C PRO A 21 -18.65 -14.10 11.37
N ASP A 22 -18.41 -12.92 11.94
CA ASP A 22 -17.09 -12.32 12.25
C ASP A 22 -16.26 -13.07 13.30
N LYS A 23 -16.76 -14.18 13.85
CA LYS A 23 -16.02 -15.16 14.67
C LYS A 23 -15.76 -16.50 13.96
N VAL A 24 -16.20 -16.66 12.70
CA VAL A 24 -15.99 -17.85 11.88
C VAL A 24 -14.81 -17.61 10.93
N GLN A 25 -13.79 -18.45 11.01
CA GLN A 25 -12.67 -18.43 10.06
C GLN A 25 -12.82 -19.56 9.03
N TYR A 26 -12.85 -19.20 7.74
CA TYR A 26 -12.91 -20.18 6.65
C TYR A 26 -11.57 -20.92 6.51
N LEU A 27 -11.59 -22.24 6.75
CA LEU A 27 -10.48 -23.14 6.44
C LEU A 27 -10.59 -23.59 4.97
N SER A 28 -9.74 -23.04 4.11
CA SER A 28 -9.67 -23.46 2.70
C SER A 28 -9.09 -24.87 2.59
N LEU A 29 -9.87 -25.81 2.05
CA LEU A 29 -9.50 -27.23 1.90
C LEU A 29 -8.77 -27.55 0.58
N ASN A 30 -8.26 -26.53 -0.12
CA ASN A 30 -7.47 -26.73 -1.35
C ASN A 30 -6.00 -26.99 -0.99
N GLY A 31 -5.54 -28.20 -1.31
CA GLY A 31 -4.37 -28.78 -0.67
C GLY A 31 -3.01 -28.37 -1.21
N SER A 32 -2.07 -28.18 -0.29
CA SER A 32 -0.66 -28.59 -0.45
C SER A 32 -0.04 -28.88 0.92
N SER A 33 0.43 -30.12 1.10
CA SER A 33 1.30 -30.64 2.17
C SER A 33 1.25 -30.00 3.57
N ARG A 34 0.22 -30.35 4.37
CA ARG A 34 0.28 -30.48 5.86
C ARG A 34 -1.01 -31.12 6.42
N ARG A 35 -1.32 -32.36 6.01
CA ARG A 35 -2.37 -33.15 6.66
C ARG A 35 -1.83 -33.84 7.92
N ASN A 36 -2.68 -33.93 8.95
CA ASN A 36 -2.58 -34.79 10.15
C ASN A 36 -1.77 -34.29 11.36
N SER A 37 -2.20 -33.17 11.98
CA SER A 37 -1.97 -32.93 13.42
C SER A 37 -3.28 -32.69 14.19
N LEU A 38 -4.12 -31.74 13.75
CA LEU A 38 -5.33 -31.36 14.49
C LEU A 38 -6.44 -32.43 14.48
N LEU A 39 -6.67 -33.11 13.34
CA LEU A 39 -7.68 -34.18 13.27
C LEU A 39 -7.25 -35.45 14.03
N ALA A 40 -5.94 -35.66 14.21
CA ALA A 40 -5.40 -36.81 14.95
C ALA A 40 -5.52 -36.64 16.48
N ALA A 41 -5.56 -35.40 16.97
CA ALA A 41 -5.76 -35.11 18.39
C ALA A 41 -7.20 -35.42 18.85
N ALA A 42 -8.20 -35.26 17.97
CA ALA A 42 -9.60 -35.47 18.29
C ALA A 42 -10.04 -36.95 18.43
N MET A 43 -9.19 -37.92 18.07
CA MET A 43 -9.53 -39.35 18.05
C MET A 43 -8.83 -40.20 19.12
N ARG A 44 -8.18 -39.60 20.12
CA ARG A 44 -7.56 -40.34 21.23
C ARG A 44 -8.35 -40.19 22.53
N LEU A 45 -9.29 -41.11 22.74
CA LEU A 45 -9.81 -41.42 24.08
C LEU A 45 -8.76 -42.26 24.83
N PRO A 46 -8.41 -41.92 26.10
CA PRO A 46 -7.59 -42.80 26.93
C PRO A 46 -8.45 -43.92 27.52
N VAL A 47 -8.00 -45.16 27.35
CA VAL A 47 -8.47 -46.31 28.13
C VAL A 47 -7.77 -46.27 29.49
N ILE A 48 -8.53 -46.52 30.55
CA ILE A 48 -8.01 -46.66 31.92
C ILE A 48 -7.40 -48.06 32.05
N ASP A 49 -6.19 -48.15 32.63
CA ASP A 49 -5.75 -49.37 33.30
C ASP A 49 -4.82 -49.02 34.47
N GLU A 50 -4.85 -49.83 35.53
CA GLU A 50 -4.14 -49.58 36.79
C GLU A 50 -2.75 -50.23 36.81
N THR A 51 -1.78 -49.65 37.55
CA THR A 51 -1.06 -50.28 38.70
C THR A 51 0.27 -49.60 39.07
N ASP A 52 0.46 -49.48 40.40
CA ASP A 52 1.68 -49.56 41.22
C ASP A 52 2.98 -48.75 40.98
N SER A 53 3.20 -47.82 41.94
CA SER A 53 4.47 -47.60 42.69
C SER A 53 5.68 -46.95 41.97
N THR A 54 6.57 -46.18 42.62
CA THR A 54 6.85 -45.94 44.05
C THR A 54 7.50 -44.55 44.27
N SER A 55 7.18 -43.85 45.37
CA SER A 55 8.05 -42.98 46.24
C SER A 55 9.22 -42.18 45.59
N LEU A 56 9.45 -40.85 45.72
CA LEU A 56 9.33 -39.84 46.82
C LEU A 56 9.41 -38.42 46.15
N ASN A 57 9.10 -37.24 46.74
CA ASN A 57 8.38 -36.82 47.95
C ASN A 57 7.97 -35.31 47.87
N THR A 58 6.88 -34.97 48.57
CA THR A 58 6.64 -33.82 49.50
C THR A 58 7.34 -32.45 49.29
N ALA A 59 6.70 -31.26 49.31
CA ALA A 59 5.30 -30.76 49.29
C ALA A 59 5.35 -29.19 49.31
N PRO A 60 4.23 -28.42 49.26
CA PRO A 60 2.84 -28.79 48.97
C PRO A 60 2.24 -28.08 47.74
N ASN A 61 1.37 -28.79 47.03
CA ASN A 61 0.39 -28.18 46.13
C ASN A 61 -0.85 -27.74 46.94
N THR A 62 -1.40 -26.56 46.62
CA THR A 62 -2.85 -26.35 46.66
C THR A 62 -3.30 -26.11 45.23
N SER A 63 -3.72 -27.19 44.57
CA SER A 63 -4.12 -27.21 43.17
C SER A 63 -5.64 -27.07 43.04
N ASP A 64 -6.09 -25.90 42.57
CA ASP A 64 -7.34 -25.79 41.81
C ASP A 64 -6.98 -25.36 40.38
N GLN A 65 -6.66 -26.36 39.55
CA GLN A 65 -6.25 -26.21 38.17
C GLN A 65 -7.46 -26.20 37.23
N SER A 66 -8.19 -25.08 37.22
CA SER A 66 -9.19 -24.80 36.19
C SER A 66 -8.51 -24.32 34.90
N SER A 67 -8.23 -25.27 34.01
CA SER A 67 -7.87 -25.06 32.59
C SER A 67 -6.91 -23.88 32.32
N THR A 68 -5.74 -23.86 32.97
CA THR A 68 -4.73 -22.84 32.71
C THR A 68 -4.30 -22.87 31.25
N LYS A 69 -4.47 -21.75 30.54
CA LYS A 69 -3.68 -21.43 29.34
C LYS A 69 -2.19 -21.64 29.68
N ASP A 70 -1.43 -22.39 28.87
CA ASP A 70 0.00 -22.72 29.10
C ASP A 70 0.94 -21.49 29.04
N LEU A 71 0.81 -20.63 30.05
CA LEU A 71 1.56 -19.40 30.25
C LEU A 71 2.67 -19.64 31.28
N GLN A 72 3.91 -19.44 30.86
CA GLN A 72 5.11 -19.59 31.66
C GLN A 72 5.84 -18.26 31.82
N ILE A 73 6.52 -18.07 32.96
CA ILE A 73 7.33 -16.87 33.20
C ILE A 73 8.42 -16.80 32.13
N GLY A 74 8.49 -15.68 31.42
CA GLY A 74 9.34 -15.49 30.26
C GLY A 74 8.63 -15.57 28.91
N ASP A 75 7.37 -16.02 28.85
CA ASP A 75 6.60 -16.03 27.61
C ASP A 75 6.40 -14.62 27.03
N ARG A 76 6.31 -14.57 25.70
CA ARG A 76 5.82 -13.41 24.96
C ARG A 76 4.30 -13.38 25.07
N VAL A 77 3.76 -12.28 25.57
CA VAL A 77 2.32 -12.17 25.84
C VAL A 77 1.75 -10.85 25.33
N VAL A 78 0.46 -10.87 25.02
CA VAL A 78 -0.35 -9.70 24.71
C VAL A 78 -1.52 -9.63 25.68
N ILE A 79 -1.83 -8.42 26.15
CA ILE A 79 -2.96 -8.13 27.03
C ILE A 79 -4.07 -7.51 26.18
N ARG A 80 -5.28 -8.10 26.22
CA ARG A 80 -6.48 -7.66 25.45
C ARG A 80 -6.18 -7.31 23.96
N GLY A 81 -5.22 -7.98 23.33
CA GLY A 81 -4.83 -7.80 21.93
C GLY A 81 -4.00 -6.55 21.58
N THR A 82 -3.69 -5.66 22.54
CA THR A 82 -3.04 -4.36 22.26
C THR A 82 -1.69 -4.16 22.93
N LYS A 83 -1.53 -4.58 24.20
CA LYS A 83 -0.33 -4.27 25.00
C LYS A 83 0.60 -5.49 25.05
N TYR A 84 1.69 -5.43 24.30
CA TYR A 84 2.71 -6.48 24.21
C TYR A 84 3.75 -6.38 25.31
N GLY A 85 4.21 -7.54 25.79
CA GLY A 85 5.23 -7.62 26.83
C GLY A 85 5.79 -9.01 27.05
N LYS A 86 6.59 -9.16 28.10
CA LYS A 86 7.17 -10.42 28.58
C LYS A 86 6.62 -10.73 29.96
N LEU A 87 6.09 -11.94 30.15
CA LEU A 87 5.55 -12.39 31.42
C LEU A 87 6.67 -12.51 32.46
N LYS A 88 6.46 -11.97 33.66
CA LYS A 88 7.47 -11.87 34.73
C LYS A 88 7.01 -12.44 36.08
N TYR A 89 5.71 -12.52 36.31
CA TYR A 89 5.11 -13.06 37.52
C TYR A 89 3.77 -13.72 37.19
N ILE A 90 3.42 -14.80 37.88
CA ILE A 90 2.08 -15.40 37.89
C ILE A 90 1.79 -15.77 39.35
N GLY A 91 0.68 -15.27 39.91
CA GLY A 91 0.29 -15.58 41.29
C GLY A 91 -0.68 -14.57 41.90
N LYS A 92 -0.99 -14.74 43.18
CA LYS A 92 -1.82 -13.79 43.94
C LYS A 92 -1.03 -12.51 44.24
N ILE A 93 -1.67 -11.35 44.11
CA ILE A 93 -1.14 -10.08 44.64
C ILE A 93 -1.81 -9.75 45.98
N HIS A 94 -1.25 -8.79 46.72
CA HIS A 94 -1.71 -8.49 48.09
C HIS A 94 -2.82 -7.44 48.15
N VAL A 95 -3.06 -6.73 47.04
CA VAL A 95 -4.06 -5.67 46.91
C VAL A 95 -5.34 -6.17 46.19
N ASN A 96 -5.26 -7.31 45.49
CA ASN A 96 -6.36 -7.86 44.71
C ASN A 96 -6.39 -9.39 44.84
N GLU A 97 -7.60 -9.95 44.94
CA GLU A 97 -7.81 -11.39 44.93
C GLU A 97 -7.64 -12.01 43.52
N GLY A 98 -7.59 -13.35 43.46
CA GLY A 98 -7.40 -14.09 42.21
C GLY A 98 -5.94 -14.24 41.75
N ILE A 99 -5.75 -14.77 40.53
CA ILE A 99 -4.42 -15.00 39.94
C ILE A 99 -4.11 -13.91 38.90
N TRP A 100 -3.00 -13.22 39.13
CA TRP A 100 -2.54 -12.10 38.33
C TRP A 100 -1.23 -12.40 37.62
N CYS A 101 -1.13 -11.92 36.39
CA CYS A 101 0.06 -11.94 35.56
C CYS A 101 0.77 -10.59 35.64
N GLY A 102 1.95 -10.56 36.26
CA GLY A 102 2.84 -9.40 36.22
C GLY A 102 3.66 -9.40 34.94
N ILE A 103 3.51 -8.38 34.11
CA ILE A 103 4.07 -8.30 32.75
C ILE A 103 4.98 -7.07 32.66
N LYS A 104 6.18 -7.26 32.10
CA LYS A 104 7.00 -6.15 31.62
C LYS A 104 6.59 -5.84 30.17
N LEU A 105 5.97 -4.70 29.93
CA LEU A 105 5.64 -4.20 28.60
C LEU A 105 6.91 -3.78 27.83
N ASP A 106 6.77 -3.64 26.52
CA ASP A 106 7.87 -3.13 25.66
C ASP A 106 7.88 -1.59 25.56
N ALA A 107 6.73 -0.96 25.82
CA ALA A 107 6.52 0.49 25.78
C ALA A 107 6.16 1.03 27.19
N PRO A 108 6.34 2.34 27.47
CA PRO A 108 6.08 2.97 28.77
C PRO A 108 4.57 3.20 29.07
N LEU A 109 3.76 2.17 28.80
CA LEU A 109 2.29 2.10 28.94
C LEU A 109 1.84 1.32 30.19
N GLY A 110 2.78 1.01 31.08
CA GLY A 110 2.55 0.36 32.37
C GLY A 110 2.39 1.38 33.50
N LYS A 111 1.97 0.90 34.68
CA LYS A 111 1.65 1.73 35.85
C LYS A 111 2.79 1.79 36.87
N HIS A 112 3.62 0.74 36.95
CA HIS A 112 4.64 0.58 38.01
C HIS A 112 6.00 0.09 37.45
N ASP A 113 6.99 -0.07 38.34
CA ASP A 113 8.30 -0.67 38.07
C ASP A 113 8.35 -2.19 38.43
N GLY A 114 7.21 -2.75 38.83
CA GLY A 114 7.08 -4.14 39.31
C GLY A 114 6.92 -4.26 40.83
N LYS A 115 6.78 -3.12 41.52
CA LYS A 115 6.38 -2.98 42.92
C LYS A 115 4.95 -2.43 43.02
N ILE A 116 4.17 -2.92 43.99
CA ILE A 116 2.93 -2.31 44.47
C ILE A 116 3.08 -2.15 45.99
N ASP A 117 2.69 -1.01 46.56
CA ASP A 117 2.56 -0.74 48.00
C ASP A 117 3.65 -1.37 48.89
N GLY A 118 4.90 -1.03 48.61
CA GLY A 118 6.06 -1.57 49.36
C GLY A 118 6.56 -2.93 48.87
N LYS A 119 5.70 -3.80 48.32
CA LYS A 119 6.01 -5.18 47.94
C LYS A 119 6.46 -5.30 46.48
N ARG A 120 7.67 -5.83 46.26
CA ARG A 120 8.21 -6.11 44.91
C ARG A 120 7.83 -7.51 44.45
N TYR A 121 7.33 -7.61 43.22
CA TYR A 121 6.98 -8.87 42.54
C TYR A 121 7.92 -9.17 41.37
N PHE A 122 8.31 -8.12 40.64
CA PHE A 122 9.29 -8.20 39.57
C PHE A 122 10.07 -6.88 39.44
N GLN A 123 11.06 -6.85 38.56
CA GLN A 123 11.83 -5.65 38.24
C GLN A 123 11.66 -5.28 36.77
N CYS A 124 11.29 -4.03 36.53
CA CYS A 124 11.35 -3.37 35.23
C CYS A 124 11.63 -1.86 35.43
N GLN A 125 11.64 -1.10 34.34
CA GLN A 125 11.68 0.36 34.40
C GLN A 125 10.34 0.91 34.90
N HIS A 126 10.35 2.09 35.53
CA HIS A 126 9.13 2.80 35.90
C HIS A 126 8.26 3.05 34.65
N ARG A 127 6.93 2.85 34.77
CA ARG A 127 5.95 2.79 33.67
C ARG A 127 6.07 1.62 32.68
N TYR A 128 6.83 0.57 32.98
CA TYR A 128 6.89 -0.64 32.11
C TYR A 128 6.22 -1.87 32.74
N GLY A 129 5.87 -1.83 34.03
CA GLY A 129 5.18 -2.92 34.72
C GLY A 129 3.67 -2.74 34.69
N ILE A 130 2.95 -3.82 34.44
CA ILE A 130 1.49 -3.92 34.61
C ILE A 130 1.13 -5.27 35.24
N PHE A 131 0.06 -5.32 36.02
CA PHE A 131 -0.61 -6.57 36.38
C PHE A 131 -1.91 -6.68 35.60
N ALA A 132 -2.18 -7.88 35.07
CA ALA A 132 -3.41 -8.20 34.35
C ALA A 132 -3.98 -9.54 34.85
N PRO A 133 -5.31 -9.70 34.97
CA PRO A 133 -5.91 -10.99 35.34
C PRO A 133 -5.56 -12.09 34.33
N LEU A 134 -5.32 -13.32 34.79
CA LEU A 134 -4.85 -14.44 33.95
C LEU A 134 -5.66 -14.64 32.66
N HIS A 135 -7.00 -14.49 32.73
CA HIS A 135 -7.88 -14.67 31.57
C HIS A 135 -7.65 -13.64 30.45
N SER A 136 -7.20 -12.43 30.80
CA SER A 136 -6.97 -11.29 29.87
C SER A 136 -5.64 -11.33 29.12
N VAL A 137 -4.80 -12.32 29.46
CA VAL A 137 -3.46 -12.52 28.88
C VAL A 137 -3.51 -13.65 27.86
N GLU A 138 -2.83 -13.44 26.73
CA GLU A 138 -2.74 -14.39 25.64
C GLU A 138 -1.27 -14.58 25.23
N LYS A 139 -0.90 -15.83 24.94
CA LYS A 139 0.46 -16.20 24.54
C LYS A 139 0.66 -15.88 23.07
N VAL A 140 1.67 -15.08 22.76
CA VAL A 140 2.03 -14.73 21.39
C VAL A 140 2.88 -15.85 20.81
N ILE A 141 2.26 -16.73 20.02
CA ILE A 141 2.96 -17.76 19.26
C ILE A 141 3.63 -17.10 18.05
N THR A 142 4.90 -16.75 18.18
CA THR A 142 5.71 -16.35 17.02
C THR A 142 6.22 -17.60 16.31
N GLU A 143 5.67 -17.94 15.14
CA GLU A 143 6.36 -18.84 14.23
C GLU A 143 7.71 -18.21 13.84
N SER A 144 8.80 -18.93 14.08
CA SER A 144 10.15 -18.41 13.96
C SER A 144 10.61 -18.34 12.49
N ASN A 145 10.15 -17.34 11.74
CA ASN A 145 10.65 -16.95 10.42
C ASN A 145 10.24 -15.50 10.05
N ASP A 146 10.81 -14.48 10.70
CA ASP A 146 11.11 -13.17 10.05
C ASP A 146 11.83 -12.16 10.98
N SER A 147 13.11 -12.40 11.27
CA SER A 147 13.92 -11.49 12.11
C SER A 147 14.52 -10.28 11.35
N ARG A 148 13.89 -9.79 10.26
CA ARG A 148 14.47 -8.75 9.37
C ARG A 148 13.57 -7.54 9.04
N ARG A 149 12.50 -7.26 9.80
CA ARG A 149 11.61 -6.10 9.51
C ARG A 149 11.38 -5.09 10.64
N LEU A 150 12.11 -5.18 11.77
CA LEU A 150 11.96 -4.25 12.92
C LEU A 150 13.18 -3.34 13.19
N SER A 151 13.96 -2.98 12.15
CA SER A 151 15.15 -2.11 12.27
C SER A 151 15.10 -0.85 11.39
N ARG A 152 13.90 -0.35 11.03
CA ARG A 152 13.74 0.82 10.15
C ARG A 152 12.80 1.92 10.67
N GLN A 153 12.62 2.03 11.99
CA GLN A 153 11.88 3.13 12.62
C GLN A 153 12.59 3.63 13.89
N SER A 154 13.75 4.30 13.72
CA SER A 154 14.43 5.02 14.83
C SER A 154 15.53 6.00 14.41
N ILE A 155 15.34 6.84 13.38
CA ILE A 155 16.16 8.07 13.21
C ILE A 155 15.31 9.23 12.68
N ILE A 156 14.72 10.01 13.59
CA ILE A 156 14.59 11.47 13.44
C ILE A 156 14.85 12.06 14.83
N SER A 157 15.93 12.83 14.95
CA SER A 157 16.12 13.88 15.96
C SER A 157 17.17 14.83 15.38
N THR A 158 16.95 16.12 15.55
CA THR A 158 17.68 17.22 14.89
C THR A 158 18.88 17.70 15.72
N ASP A 159 19.86 18.35 15.08
CA ASP A 159 20.34 19.72 15.41
C ASP A 159 21.73 20.01 14.80
N SER A 160 22.10 21.31 14.74
CA SER A 160 23.37 21.90 14.25
C SER A 160 23.61 21.74 12.73
N PHE A 161 23.51 22.76 11.86
CA PHE A 161 23.84 24.20 11.92
C PHE A 161 25.34 24.48 12.16
N ASP A 162 25.96 25.04 11.11
CA ASP A 162 27.25 25.73 10.97
C ASP A 162 28.49 25.22 11.73
N GLN A 163 29.63 25.06 11.04
CA GLN A 163 30.52 26.21 10.84
C GLN A 163 31.72 25.91 9.91
N TYR A 164 31.80 26.69 8.81
CA TYR A 164 33.01 27.11 8.06
C TYR A 164 33.87 26.04 7.36
N HIS A 165 34.73 26.35 6.38
CA HIS A 165 34.88 27.37 5.32
C HIS A 165 36.36 27.24 4.87
N ASP A 166 36.69 27.84 3.71
CA ASP A 166 38.04 28.29 3.32
C ASP A 166 39.11 27.24 2.87
N GLU A 167 39.92 27.49 1.83
CA GLU A 167 39.91 28.52 0.77
C GLU A 167 40.88 28.15 -0.39
N ILE A 168 40.64 28.68 -1.60
CA ILE A 168 41.64 29.22 -2.59
C ILE A 168 42.71 28.27 -3.21
N SER A 169 43.05 28.30 -4.52
CA SER A 169 42.51 28.93 -5.76
C SER A 169 43.28 28.46 -7.03
N GLN A 170 42.85 28.94 -8.21
CA GLN A 170 43.53 28.97 -9.53
C GLN A 170 43.56 27.65 -10.32
N ASP A 171 43.19 27.56 -11.61
CA ASP A 171 42.58 28.51 -12.58
C ASP A 171 42.10 27.67 -13.82
N SER A 172 41.32 28.12 -14.83
CA SER A 172 40.77 29.43 -15.22
C SER A 172 39.58 29.28 -16.21
N ASN A 173 38.89 30.39 -16.49
CA ASN A 173 38.05 30.70 -17.68
C ASN A 173 36.68 29.98 -17.86
N LEU A 174 35.57 30.65 -18.24
CA LEU A 174 35.28 32.08 -18.40
C LEU A 174 33.75 32.34 -18.37
N SER A 175 33.31 33.26 -17.48
CA SER A 175 32.15 34.17 -17.56
C SER A 175 30.70 33.73 -17.91
N GLU A 176 29.84 33.85 -16.89
CA GLU A 176 28.40 34.21 -16.88
C GLU A 176 28.11 35.60 -17.56
N PRO A 177 26.85 36.14 -17.73
CA PRO A 177 25.66 35.93 -16.87
C PRO A 177 24.20 36.09 -17.40
N SER A 178 23.26 35.81 -16.47
CA SER A 178 22.03 36.57 -16.14
C SER A 178 20.68 36.44 -16.90
N THR A 179 19.64 36.31 -16.06
CA THR A 179 18.25 36.84 -16.15
C THR A 179 17.22 36.30 -17.14
N SER A 180 16.07 35.90 -16.56
CA SER A 180 14.75 35.70 -17.16
C SER A 180 14.14 37.00 -17.73
N PRO A 181 12.94 36.96 -18.38
CA PRO A 181 12.31 35.90 -19.16
C PRO A 181 11.85 36.41 -20.56
N THR A 182 12.05 35.64 -21.63
CA THR A 182 11.58 36.04 -22.98
C THR A 182 10.67 35.02 -23.65
N ASN A 183 9.52 35.54 -24.10
CA ASN A 183 8.51 34.94 -24.97
C ASN A 183 9.06 33.87 -25.94
N LEU A 184 8.56 32.64 -25.83
CA LEU A 184 8.74 31.60 -26.87
C LEU A 184 7.77 31.81 -28.03
N ASN A 185 7.98 32.92 -28.76
CA ASN A 185 7.38 33.19 -30.06
C ASN A 185 8.52 33.36 -31.09
N SER A 186 9.17 32.27 -31.46
CA SER A 186 9.95 32.11 -32.71
C SER A 186 10.64 30.75 -32.79
N PHE A 187 10.02 29.79 -33.49
CA PHE A 187 10.80 28.72 -34.13
C PHE A 187 11.56 29.31 -35.32
N PRO A 188 12.79 28.84 -35.63
CA PRO A 188 13.67 29.50 -36.59
C PRO A 188 13.27 29.21 -38.05
N PRO A 189 13.09 30.23 -38.90
CA PRO A 189 12.93 30.03 -40.34
C PRO A 189 14.30 30.10 -41.03
N ARG A 190 14.90 28.94 -41.37
CA ARG A 190 15.94 28.85 -42.43
C ARG A 190 16.30 27.41 -42.81
N SER A 191 15.69 26.93 -43.89
CA SER A 191 16.46 26.18 -44.88
C SER A 191 17.47 27.14 -45.57
N PRO A 192 18.65 26.67 -45.98
CA PRO A 192 19.62 27.52 -46.65
C PRO A 192 19.10 27.92 -48.05
N LYS A 193 18.86 29.22 -48.27
CA LYS A 193 18.63 29.78 -49.61
C LYS A 193 19.90 29.62 -50.45
N VAL A 194 19.99 28.52 -51.20
CA VAL A 194 20.94 28.38 -52.30
C VAL A 194 20.61 29.44 -53.33
N LYS A 195 21.46 30.48 -53.42
CA LYS A 195 21.41 31.42 -54.55
C LYS A 195 21.78 30.67 -55.82
N PHE A 196 20.80 30.39 -56.67
CA PHE A 196 21.07 29.93 -58.03
C PHE A 196 21.90 30.98 -58.77
N ARG A 197 23.20 30.72 -58.90
CA ARG A 197 24.07 31.44 -59.84
C ARG A 197 23.74 30.89 -61.22
N GLN A 198 23.08 31.66 -62.07
CA GLN A 198 22.82 31.23 -63.44
C GLN A 198 24.16 30.94 -64.15
N PRO A 199 24.33 29.76 -64.77
CA PRO A 199 25.43 29.56 -65.69
C PRO A 199 25.14 30.34 -66.98
N ASN A 200 26.04 31.26 -67.34
CA ASN A 200 26.02 31.90 -68.65
C ASN A 200 26.33 30.85 -69.72
N PHE A 201 25.30 30.25 -70.32
CA PHE A 201 25.46 29.48 -71.54
C PHE A 201 25.52 30.42 -72.74
N SER A 202 26.73 30.91 -73.03
CA SER A 202 27.04 31.49 -74.33
C SER A 202 26.85 30.43 -75.42
N THR A 203 26.04 30.80 -76.40
CA THR A 203 25.78 30.11 -77.68
C THR A 203 26.90 29.20 -78.18
N ASN A 204 26.55 27.92 -78.42
CA ASN A 204 26.99 27.13 -79.57
C ASN A 204 26.14 25.85 -79.66
N ILE A 205 25.00 25.93 -80.37
CA ILE A 205 24.19 24.76 -80.73
C ILE A 205 24.20 24.65 -82.26
N THR A 206 25.11 23.82 -82.76
CA THR A 206 25.06 23.33 -84.15
C THR A 206 24.27 22.01 -84.13
N THR A 207 23.02 22.08 -84.58
CA THR A 207 22.17 20.98 -85.09
C THR A 207 22.42 19.55 -84.55
N MET A 208 21.54 19.06 -83.68
CA MET A 208 20.92 17.73 -83.83
C MET A 208 19.63 17.61 -82.98
N GLU A 209 18.61 17.00 -83.59
CA GLU A 209 17.36 16.44 -83.05
C GLU A 209 16.64 17.15 -81.88
N THR A 210 15.49 17.74 -82.21
CA THR A 210 14.45 18.10 -81.24
C THR A 210 13.88 16.84 -80.57
N LEU A 211 13.95 16.75 -79.23
CA LEU A 211 13.02 15.87 -78.50
C LEU A 211 11.58 16.24 -78.90
N PRO A 212 10.67 15.27 -79.10
CA PRO A 212 9.27 15.55 -79.39
C PRO A 212 8.70 16.51 -78.35
N SER A 213 8.00 17.56 -78.80
CA SER A 213 7.40 18.58 -77.92
C SER A 213 6.51 17.98 -76.82
N THR A 214 5.90 16.83 -77.09
CA THR A 214 5.15 16.01 -76.13
C THR A 214 5.97 15.51 -74.94
N GLN A 215 7.26 15.17 -75.11
CA GLN A 215 8.10 14.70 -74.00
C GLN A 215 8.45 15.84 -73.02
N ILE A 216 8.68 17.05 -73.54
CA ILE A 216 8.95 18.25 -72.72
C ILE A 216 7.68 18.65 -71.96
N ILE A 217 6.51 18.60 -72.60
CA ILE A 217 5.21 18.85 -71.96
C ILE A 217 4.97 17.83 -70.83
N ASN A 218 5.15 16.53 -71.08
CA ASN A 218 4.98 15.48 -70.06
C ASN A 218 5.95 15.65 -68.86
N LEU A 219 7.16 16.20 -69.07
CA LEU A 219 8.10 16.48 -67.98
C LEU A 219 7.65 17.71 -67.17
N LEU A 220 7.17 18.77 -67.81
CA LEU A 220 6.63 19.96 -67.14
C LEU A 220 5.35 19.63 -66.35
N GLU A 221 4.52 18.72 -66.87
CA GLU A 221 3.32 18.23 -66.20
C GLU A 221 3.67 17.42 -64.94
N LYS A 222 4.63 16.48 -65.03
CA LYS A 222 5.17 15.76 -63.87
C LYS A 222 5.86 16.64 -62.83
N ILE A 223 6.45 17.77 -63.24
CA ILE A 223 7.00 18.75 -62.30
C ILE A 223 5.85 19.44 -61.55
N LYS A 224 4.82 19.91 -62.25
CA LYS A 224 3.62 20.50 -61.62
C LYS A 224 2.89 19.53 -60.67
N GLU A 225 2.76 18.26 -61.05
CA GLU A 225 2.20 17.22 -60.17
C GLU A 225 3.01 17.09 -58.87
N LYS A 226 4.34 17.10 -58.96
CA LYS A 226 5.22 17.04 -57.79
C LYS A 226 5.19 18.30 -56.95
N ASP A 227 5.09 19.48 -57.57
CA ASP A 227 4.96 20.74 -56.85
C ASP A 227 3.63 20.79 -56.07
N MET A 228 2.51 20.35 -56.66
CA MET A 228 1.24 20.19 -55.93
C MET A 228 1.30 19.14 -54.81
N PHE A 229 2.01 18.03 -55.03
CA PHE A 229 2.20 17.01 -54.00
C PHE A 229 3.00 17.55 -52.80
N ILE A 230 4.04 18.36 -53.04
CA ILE A 230 4.79 19.05 -51.99
C ILE A 230 3.90 20.07 -51.25
N GLU A 231 3.05 20.81 -51.96
CA GLU A 231 2.12 21.75 -51.32
C GLU A 231 1.09 21.04 -50.42
N ASN A 232 0.57 19.89 -50.85
CA ASN A 232 -0.34 19.07 -50.05
C ASN A 232 0.35 18.50 -48.81
N LEU A 233 1.56 17.96 -48.94
CA LEU A 233 2.37 17.49 -47.80
C LEU A 233 2.66 18.62 -46.80
N ASN A 234 2.91 19.85 -47.25
CA ASN A 234 3.12 20.98 -46.35
C ASN A 234 1.85 21.32 -45.57
N LYS A 235 0.67 21.31 -46.20
CA LYS A 235 -0.63 21.52 -45.54
C LYS A 235 -0.96 20.41 -44.53
N GLU A 236 -0.60 19.17 -44.85
CA GLU A 236 -0.77 18.02 -43.95
C GLU A 236 0.15 18.14 -42.73
N ASN A 237 1.44 18.47 -42.92
CA ASN A 237 2.36 18.76 -41.82
C ASN A 237 1.92 19.96 -40.95
N GLU A 238 1.38 21.04 -41.54
CA GLU A 238 0.84 22.17 -40.77
C GLU A 238 -0.36 21.76 -39.90
N LYS A 239 -1.23 20.89 -40.42
CA LYS A 239 -2.36 20.32 -39.68
C LYS A 239 -1.87 19.43 -38.52
N ASP A 240 -0.91 18.55 -38.77
CA ASP A 240 -0.33 17.67 -37.75
C ASP A 240 0.36 18.45 -36.63
N HIS A 241 1.06 19.54 -36.98
CA HIS A 241 1.64 20.46 -35.99
C HIS A 241 0.57 21.16 -35.13
N LEU A 242 -0.58 21.52 -35.71
CA LEU A 242 -1.69 22.10 -34.96
C LEU A 242 -2.35 21.08 -34.03
N GLU A 243 -2.60 19.85 -34.50
CA GLU A 243 -3.13 18.75 -33.69
C GLU A 243 -2.18 18.37 -32.54
N LEU A 244 -0.87 18.37 -32.80
CA LEU A 244 0.17 18.18 -31.78
C LEU A 244 0.18 19.33 -30.75
N SER A 245 0.10 20.59 -31.18
CA SER A 245 0.05 21.76 -30.29
C SER A 245 -1.16 21.69 -29.33
N ASN A 246 -2.35 21.38 -29.86
CA ASN A 246 -3.56 21.21 -29.07
C ASN A 246 -3.43 20.04 -28.07
N SER A 247 -2.77 18.96 -28.48
CA SER A 247 -2.50 17.80 -27.62
C SER A 247 -1.53 18.14 -26.48
N ILE A 248 -0.47 18.90 -26.76
CA ILE A 248 0.48 19.40 -25.76
C ILE A 248 -0.21 20.31 -24.74
N GLU A 249 -1.09 21.21 -25.19
CA GLU A 249 -1.84 22.07 -24.27
C GLU A 249 -2.75 21.26 -23.34
N LYS A 250 -3.49 20.28 -23.89
CA LYS A 250 -4.34 19.37 -23.10
C LYS A 250 -3.53 18.56 -22.08
N ILE A 251 -2.34 18.08 -22.45
CA ILE A 251 -1.41 17.41 -21.52
C ILE A 251 -0.96 18.36 -20.40
N ASN A 252 -0.68 19.63 -20.71
CA ASN A 252 -0.30 20.63 -19.70
C ASN A 252 -1.46 20.96 -18.74
N GLN A 253 -2.70 21.05 -19.25
CA GLN A 253 -3.89 21.20 -18.42
C GLN A 253 -4.10 20.00 -17.49
N MET A 254 -3.95 18.76 -18.01
CA MET A 254 -4.03 17.53 -17.19
C MET A 254 -2.92 17.47 -16.14
N LYS A 255 -1.67 17.82 -16.46
CA LYS A 255 -0.57 17.90 -15.49
C LYS A 255 -0.86 18.90 -14.37
N LYS A 256 -1.42 20.07 -14.69
CA LYS A 256 -1.83 21.06 -13.68
C LYS A 256 -2.90 20.48 -12.75
N HIS A 257 -3.90 19.79 -13.30
CA HIS A 257 -4.96 19.18 -12.49
C HIS A 257 -4.43 18.05 -11.59
N LEU A 258 -3.51 17.22 -12.11
CA LEU A 258 -2.83 16.17 -11.34
C LEU A 258 -2.09 16.75 -10.11
N ILE A 259 -1.35 17.85 -10.30
CA ILE A 259 -0.65 18.53 -9.20
C ILE A 259 -1.64 19.03 -8.15
N THR A 260 -2.77 19.63 -8.56
CA THR A 260 -3.81 20.07 -7.62
C THR A 260 -4.44 18.89 -6.86
N LEU A 261 -4.68 17.76 -7.53
CA LEU A 261 -5.24 16.58 -6.91
C LEU A 261 -4.28 15.94 -5.88
N GLN A 262 -2.98 15.91 -6.20
CA GLN A 262 -1.92 15.46 -5.29
C GLN A 262 -1.85 16.33 -4.03
N GLN A 263 -1.90 17.66 -4.17
CA GLN A 263 -1.93 18.59 -3.03
C GLN A 263 -3.17 18.38 -2.14
N GLN A 264 -4.34 18.15 -2.73
CA GLN A 264 -5.56 17.85 -1.98
C GLN A 264 -5.47 16.51 -1.23
N TYR A 265 -4.88 15.48 -1.85
CA TYR A 265 -4.63 14.20 -1.20
C TYR A 265 -3.71 14.34 0.01
N GLU A 266 -2.56 15.03 -0.13
CA GLU A 266 -1.59 15.22 0.96
C GLU A 266 -2.20 15.99 2.15
N ILE A 267 -3.09 16.97 1.89
CA ILE A 267 -3.84 17.67 2.95
C ILE A 267 -4.81 16.71 3.64
N LYS A 268 -5.52 15.86 2.88
CA LYS A 268 -6.47 14.88 3.43
C LYS A 268 -5.79 13.78 4.23
N GLU A 269 -4.63 13.31 3.79
CA GLU A 269 -3.79 12.35 4.50
C GLU A 269 -3.36 12.91 5.87
N LYS A 270 -2.85 14.15 5.92
CA LYS A 270 -2.49 14.83 7.18
C LYS A 270 -3.69 15.03 8.12
N GLN A 271 -4.86 15.37 7.59
CA GLN A 271 -6.11 15.43 8.39
C GLN A 271 -6.47 14.07 8.99
N ASN A 272 -6.33 12.99 8.21
CA ASN A 272 -6.64 11.64 8.67
C ASN A 272 -5.64 11.14 9.73
N GLU A 273 -4.33 11.41 9.56
CA GLU A 273 -3.34 11.13 10.60
C GLU A 273 -3.63 11.84 11.93
N GLN A 274 -4.15 13.07 11.87
CA GLN A 274 -4.51 13.83 13.07
C GLN A 274 -5.72 13.20 13.78
N LEU A 275 -6.77 12.84 13.04
CA LEU A 275 -7.94 12.13 13.58
C LEU A 275 -7.57 10.77 14.18
N ILE A 276 -6.65 10.02 13.56
CA ILE A 276 -6.16 8.74 14.10
C ILE A 276 -5.43 8.95 15.45
N LYS A 277 -4.61 10.01 15.57
CA LYS A 277 -3.92 10.35 16.84
C LYS A 277 -4.94 10.68 17.94
N GLU A 278 -5.93 11.52 17.63
CA GLU A 278 -7.00 11.91 18.56
C GLU A 278 -7.85 10.69 18.99
N GLN A 279 -8.18 9.78 18.06
CA GLN A 279 -8.89 8.54 18.36
C GLN A 279 -8.08 7.60 19.28
N ILE A 280 -6.75 7.52 19.09
CA ILE A 280 -5.87 6.74 19.96
C ILE A 280 -5.83 7.34 21.38
N GLU A 281 -5.76 8.66 21.51
CA GLU A 281 -5.75 9.35 22.80
C GLU A 281 -7.08 9.18 23.55
N LEU A 282 -8.22 9.39 22.88
CA LEU A 282 -9.57 9.12 23.41
C LEU A 282 -9.72 7.66 23.85
N LYS A 283 -9.21 6.71 23.07
CA LYS A 283 -9.25 5.28 23.43
C LYS A 283 -8.40 4.97 24.67
N GLN A 284 -7.22 5.57 24.80
CA GLN A 284 -6.42 5.43 26.03
C GLN A 284 -7.15 6.02 27.24
N ARG A 285 -7.78 7.19 27.08
CA ARG A 285 -8.58 7.83 28.13
C ARG A 285 -9.75 6.95 28.60
N LEU A 286 -10.44 6.29 27.66
CA LEU A 286 -11.50 5.32 27.95
C LEU A 286 -10.98 4.06 28.63
N GLU A 287 -9.81 3.53 28.23
CA GLU A 287 -9.19 2.38 28.92
C GLU A 287 -8.79 2.72 30.37
N ASP A 288 -8.30 3.94 30.63
CA ASP A 288 -7.94 4.40 31.98
C ASP A 288 -9.19 4.62 32.86
N LEU A 289 -10.24 5.26 32.33
CA LEU A 289 -11.54 5.40 33.01
C LEU A 289 -12.19 4.04 33.29
N GLN A 290 -12.15 3.11 32.33
CA GLN A 290 -12.66 1.75 32.54
C GLN A 290 -11.89 1.04 33.67
N PHE A 291 -10.58 1.22 33.76
CA PHE A 291 -9.80 0.67 34.87
C PHE A 291 -10.21 1.29 36.21
N GLN A 292 -10.41 2.61 36.27
CA GLN A 292 -10.87 3.29 37.49
C GLN A 292 -12.25 2.77 37.92
N LEU A 293 -13.17 2.55 36.98
CA LEU A 293 -14.47 1.94 37.29
C LEU A 293 -14.36 0.48 37.75
N GLU A 294 -13.50 -0.34 37.12
CA GLU A 294 -13.19 -1.69 37.60
C GLU A 294 -12.64 -1.64 39.06
N GLU A 295 -11.74 -0.70 39.37
CA GLU A 295 -11.15 -0.49 40.71
C GLU A 295 -12.20 -0.05 41.75
N TYR A 296 -13.08 0.91 41.42
CA TYR A 296 -14.19 1.32 42.28
C TYR A 296 -15.18 0.17 42.53
N GLN A 297 -15.58 -0.61 41.52
CA GLN A 297 -16.47 -1.76 41.70
C GLN A 297 -15.85 -2.86 42.59
N TYR A 298 -14.53 -3.08 42.48
CA TYR A 298 -13.82 -3.97 43.41
C TYR A 298 -13.80 -3.42 44.85
N SER A 299 -13.72 -2.10 45.04
CA SER A 299 -13.81 -1.48 46.37
C SER A 299 -15.22 -1.60 46.98
N GLU A 300 -16.27 -1.45 46.17
CA GLU A 300 -17.67 -1.55 46.58
C GLU A 300 -18.03 -3.00 46.97
N THR A 301 -17.62 -3.98 46.15
CA THR A 301 -17.81 -5.41 46.48
C THR A 301 -17.00 -5.85 47.71
N ASN A 302 -15.79 -5.30 47.93
CA ASN A 302 -15.06 -5.52 49.18
C ASN A 302 -15.77 -4.89 50.39
N LEU A 303 -16.37 -3.71 50.24
CA LEU A 303 -17.15 -3.07 51.28
C LEU A 303 -18.40 -3.89 51.64
N ASP A 304 -19.07 -4.47 50.65
CA ASP A 304 -20.22 -5.36 50.85
C ASP A 304 -19.80 -6.72 51.43
N LEU A 305 -18.65 -7.28 51.06
CA LEU A 305 -18.07 -8.45 51.72
C LEU A 305 -17.72 -8.18 53.19
N LEU A 306 -17.24 -6.97 53.51
CA LEU A 306 -17.05 -6.53 54.91
C LEU A 306 -18.39 -6.38 55.65
N LYS A 307 -19.46 -5.87 55.01
CA LYS A 307 -20.81 -5.84 55.61
C LYS A 307 -21.37 -7.24 55.84
N ILE A 308 -21.14 -8.18 54.92
CA ILE A 308 -21.54 -9.59 55.05
C ILE A 308 -20.75 -10.26 56.18
N SER A 309 -19.43 -10.09 56.23
CA SER A 309 -18.59 -10.62 57.32
C SER A 309 -18.91 -10.01 58.69
N ASN A 310 -19.38 -8.77 58.74
CA ASN A 310 -19.85 -8.13 59.98
C ASN A 310 -21.28 -8.57 60.38
N ASN A 311 -22.08 -9.12 59.47
CA ASN A 311 -23.39 -9.69 59.81
C ASN A 311 -23.28 -11.04 60.53
N ASP A 312 -22.24 -11.83 60.26
CA ASP A 312 -21.95 -13.07 61.00
C ASP A 312 -21.32 -12.81 62.39
N GLN A 313 -21.06 -11.55 62.75
CA GLN A 313 -20.73 -11.14 64.13
C GLN A 313 -21.92 -10.52 64.90
N ASN A 314 -23.14 -10.55 64.36
CA ASN A 314 -24.35 -10.10 65.06
C ASN A 314 -24.98 -11.19 65.99
N GLN A 315 -24.15 -12.09 66.53
CA GLN A 315 -24.48 -12.85 67.75
C GLN A 315 -23.37 -12.69 68.78
N LEU A 316 -23.77 -12.28 69.99
CA LEU A 316 -22.93 -11.80 71.10
C LEU A 316 -22.20 -10.48 70.82
N ILE A 317 -22.72 -9.39 71.39
CA ILE A 317 -22.19 -8.84 72.65
C ILE A 317 -23.29 -8.01 73.32
N SER A 318 -23.53 -8.27 74.61
CA SER A 318 -24.28 -7.39 75.50
C SER A 318 -23.33 -6.35 76.09
N LEU A 319 -23.55 -5.08 75.80
CA LEU A 319 -22.96 -3.91 76.49
C LEU A 319 -24.13 -2.96 76.75
N ASP A 320 -24.54 -2.79 78.01
CA ASP A 320 -24.03 -1.77 78.94
C ASP A 320 -24.40 -0.34 78.53
N GLU A 321 -25.16 0.34 79.39
CA GLU A 321 -25.78 1.66 79.18
C GLU A 321 -24.77 2.84 79.25
N ASN A 322 -23.52 2.64 78.82
CA ASN A 322 -22.41 3.60 78.96
C ASN A 322 -21.57 3.77 77.67
N THR A 323 -22.21 3.82 76.49
CA THR A 323 -21.54 4.31 75.27
C THR A 323 -21.66 5.83 75.18
N ASN A 324 -20.51 6.52 75.05
CA ASN A 324 -20.45 7.97 75.07
C ASN A 324 -21.23 8.58 73.90
N ASP A 325 -22.11 9.52 74.24
CA ASP A 325 -23.02 10.24 73.34
C ASP A 325 -22.31 11.09 72.26
N GLU A 326 -20.96 11.13 72.26
CA GLU A 326 -20.11 11.82 71.29
C GLU A 326 -19.70 10.93 70.11
N GLU A 327 -19.32 9.66 70.33
CA GLU A 327 -18.92 8.73 69.24
C GLU A 327 -20.08 8.47 68.26
N ILE A 328 -21.31 8.45 68.76
CA ILE A 328 -22.52 8.28 67.94
C ILE A 328 -22.75 9.53 67.06
N LYS A 329 -22.50 10.73 67.61
CA LYS A 329 -22.63 12.00 66.86
C LYS A 329 -21.54 12.13 65.81
N GLU A 330 -20.31 11.74 66.11
CA GLU A 330 -19.19 11.78 65.18
C GLU A 330 -19.44 10.88 63.97
N LYS A 331 -19.88 9.63 64.18
CA LYS A 331 -20.32 8.72 63.10
C LYS A 331 -21.51 9.24 62.31
N PHE A 332 -22.43 9.97 62.95
CA PHE A 332 -23.58 10.57 62.25
C PHE A 332 -23.14 11.69 61.29
N ILE A 333 -22.18 12.53 61.72
CA ILE A 333 -21.57 13.58 60.89
C ILE A 333 -20.80 12.96 59.71
N GLU A 334 -20.03 11.90 59.95
CA GLU A 334 -19.32 11.16 58.90
C GLU A 334 -20.29 10.61 57.84
N LEU A 335 -21.39 9.96 58.28
CA LEU A 335 -22.42 9.46 57.39
C LEU A 335 -23.13 10.58 56.60
N GLU A 336 -23.36 11.74 57.21
CA GLU A 336 -23.98 12.89 56.53
C GLU A 336 -23.06 13.49 55.45
N ILE A 337 -21.74 13.52 55.69
CA ILE A 337 -20.74 13.93 54.69
C ILE A 337 -20.68 12.94 53.52
N ILE A 338 -20.62 11.63 53.83
CA ILE A 338 -20.60 10.57 52.80
C ILE A 338 -21.86 10.62 51.93
N ASN A 339 -23.03 10.82 52.55
CA ASN A 339 -24.31 10.88 51.82
C ASN A 339 -24.38 12.11 50.90
N LYS A 340 -23.86 13.27 51.32
CA LYS A 340 -23.73 14.46 50.44
C LYS A 340 -22.83 14.20 49.23
N ASN A 341 -21.70 13.53 49.42
CA ASN A 341 -20.79 13.20 48.32
C ASN A 341 -21.46 12.24 47.33
N LEU A 342 -22.11 11.18 47.82
CA LEU A 342 -22.86 10.22 46.98
C LEU A 342 -24.00 10.86 46.17
N ILE A 343 -24.66 11.88 46.71
CA ILE A 343 -25.67 12.66 45.96
C ILE A 343 -25.01 13.44 44.82
N HIS A 344 -23.87 14.08 45.07
CA HIS A 344 -23.14 14.85 44.06
C HIS A 344 -22.58 13.95 42.94
N ASP A 345 -21.96 12.82 43.30
CA ASP A 345 -21.43 11.85 42.34
C ASP A 345 -22.54 11.28 41.44
N LYS A 346 -23.74 11.06 42.01
CA LYS A 346 -24.92 10.62 41.25
C LYS A 346 -25.41 11.68 40.25
N GLU A 347 -25.34 12.97 40.59
CA GLU A 347 -25.68 14.06 39.66
C GLU A 347 -24.67 14.13 38.50
N ILE A 348 -23.36 14.02 38.78
CA ILE A 348 -22.30 13.97 37.78
C ILE A 348 -22.52 12.79 36.82
N LEU A 349 -22.73 11.58 37.35
CA LEU A 349 -22.97 10.37 36.56
C LEU A 349 -24.22 10.48 35.66
N GLN A 350 -25.26 11.23 36.08
CA GLN A 350 -26.44 11.48 35.25
C GLN A 350 -26.13 12.42 34.07
N GLU A 351 -25.30 13.45 34.28
CA GLU A 351 -24.86 14.35 33.21
C GLU A 351 -23.96 13.62 32.20
N GLU A 352 -23.05 12.76 32.67
CA GLU A 352 -22.19 11.93 31.80
C GLU A 352 -23.00 10.91 30.97
N LEU A 353 -24.00 10.25 31.58
CA LEU A 353 -24.90 9.32 30.86
C LEU A 353 -25.65 10.02 29.72
N LYS A 354 -26.06 11.26 29.93
CA LYS A 354 -26.73 12.10 28.92
C LYS A 354 -25.79 12.47 27.77
N GLN A 355 -24.54 12.85 28.07
CA GLN A 355 -23.51 13.10 27.06
C GLN A 355 -23.19 11.84 26.24
N TYR A 356 -23.08 10.68 26.89
CA TYR A 356 -22.86 9.39 26.22
C TYR A 356 -23.94 9.09 25.17
N TYR A 357 -25.22 9.32 25.48
CA TYR A 357 -26.30 9.11 24.51
C TYR A 357 -26.26 10.11 23.34
N GLU A 358 -25.87 11.36 23.57
CA GLU A 358 -25.71 12.36 22.50
C GLU A 358 -24.55 12.01 21.55
N ILE A 359 -23.42 11.54 22.10
CA ILE A 359 -22.27 11.05 21.32
C ILE A 359 -22.69 9.84 20.48
N LYS A 360 -23.46 8.90 21.05
CA LYS A 360 -23.93 7.68 20.35
C LYS A 360 -24.91 7.96 19.21
N GLU A 361 -25.75 8.99 19.33
CA GLU A 361 -26.59 9.47 18.21
C GLU A 361 -25.73 10.09 17.10
N LYS A 362 -24.70 10.89 17.44
CA LYS A 362 -23.76 11.44 16.45
C LYS A 362 -22.96 10.35 15.74
N GLU A 363 -22.45 9.36 16.47
CA GLU A 363 -21.74 8.19 15.91
C GLU A 363 -22.61 7.46 14.86
N LYS A 364 -23.89 7.23 15.18
CA LYS A 364 -24.86 6.60 14.27
C LYS A 364 -25.09 7.43 13.00
N GLN A 365 -25.19 8.75 13.10
CA GLN A 365 -25.30 9.65 11.94
C GLN A 365 -24.01 9.64 11.09
N THR A 366 -22.83 9.65 11.73
CA THR A 366 -21.54 9.54 11.04
C THR A 366 -21.41 8.22 10.29
N ASN A 367 -21.78 7.09 10.90
CA ASN A 367 -21.73 5.78 10.26
C ASN A 367 -22.70 5.67 9.07
N GLN A 368 -23.87 6.32 9.12
CA GLN A 368 -24.77 6.41 7.96
C GLN A 368 -24.13 7.18 6.79
N PHE A 369 -23.44 8.30 7.07
CA PHE A 369 -22.74 9.07 6.05
C PHE A 369 -21.53 8.32 5.45
N ILE A 370 -20.79 7.55 6.26
CA ILE A 370 -19.71 6.67 5.79
C ILE A 370 -20.25 5.64 4.79
N ASN A 371 -21.33 4.92 5.13
CA ASN A 371 -21.93 3.93 4.24
C ASN A 371 -22.41 4.54 2.89
N GLU A 372 -22.92 5.78 2.91
CA GLU A 372 -23.32 6.51 1.69
C GLU A 372 -22.11 6.81 0.79
N LEU A 373 -20.98 7.24 1.39
CA LEU A 373 -19.72 7.48 0.68
C LEU A 373 -19.07 6.20 0.15
N GLU A 374 -19.09 5.11 0.91
CA GLU A 374 -18.60 3.80 0.46
C GLU A 374 -19.34 3.34 -0.79
N LYS A 375 -20.67 3.43 -0.79
CA LYS A 375 -21.52 3.09 -1.94
C LYS A 375 -21.25 3.97 -3.18
N GLN A 376 -20.98 5.27 -2.98
CA GLN A 376 -20.56 6.15 -4.08
C GLN A 376 -19.16 5.77 -4.61
N THR A 377 -18.26 5.35 -3.72
CA THR A 377 -16.90 4.91 -4.08
C THR A 377 -16.92 3.62 -4.88
N GLU A 378 -17.74 2.63 -4.50
CA GLU A 378 -17.95 1.40 -5.28
C GLU A 378 -18.46 1.70 -6.71
N LEU A 379 -19.44 2.60 -6.83
CA LEU A 379 -19.97 3.01 -8.14
C LEU A 379 -18.91 3.66 -9.01
N LEU A 380 -18.04 4.50 -8.43
CA LEU A 380 -16.94 5.15 -9.15
C LEU A 380 -15.87 4.15 -9.59
N ILE A 381 -15.53 3.17 -8.74
CA ILE A 381 -14.61 2.07 -9.08
C ILE A 381 -15.15 1.27 -10.27
N PHE A 382 -16.45 0.95 -10.27
CA PHE A 382 -17.09 0.27 -11.39
C PHE A 382 -16.98 1.08 -12.70
N GLN A 383 -17.26 2.38 -12.67
CA GLN A 383 -17.14 3.27 -13.83
C GLN A 383 -15.70 3.36 -14.36
N ILE A 384 -14.70 3.41 -13.49
CA ILE A 384 -13.27 3.42 -13.87
C ILE A 384 -12.89 2.12 -14.57
N SER A 385 -13.31 0.96 -14.02
CA SER A 385 -13.08 -0.36 -14.63
C SER A 385 -13.68 -0.45 -16.04
N ASP A 386 -14.93 0.00 -16.20
CA ASP A 386 -15.61 0.06 -17.50
C ASP A 386 -14.90 0.95 -18.54
N LEU A 387 -14.30 2.06 -18.10
CA LEU A 387 -13.51 2.94 -18.97
C LEU A 387 -12.17 2.30 -19.35
N GLN A 388 -11.46 1.68 -18.39
CA GLN A 388 -10.21 0.96 -18.64
C GLN A 388 -10.41 -0.21 -19.62
N ASN A 389 -11.51 -0.96 -19.51
CA ASN A 389 -11.84 -2.04 -20.44
C ASN A 389 -12.07 -1.51 -21.88
N LYS A 390 -12.71 -0.34 -22.03
CA LYS A 390 -12.91 0.33 -23.33
C LYS A 390 -11.59 0.84 -23.91
N GLU A 391 -10.72 1.42 -23.08
CA GLU A 391 -9.38 1.87 -23.47
C GLU A 391 -8.51 0.68 -23.93
N GLN A 392 -8.47 -0.41 -23.17
CA GLN A 392 -7.72 -1.62 -23.52
C GLN A 392 -8.20 -2.24 -24.84
N SER A 393 -9.51 -2.26 -25.08
CA SER A 393 -10.09 -2.70 -26.36
C SER A 393 -9.62 -1.81 -27.53
N LYS A 394 -9.57 -0.48 -27.34
CA LYS A 394 -9.04 0.47 -28.33
C LYS A 394 -7.55 0.26 -28.61
N ILE A 395 -6.75 0.02 -27.58
CA ILE A 395 -5.31 -0.29 -27.69
C ILE A 395 -5.10 -1.58 -28.47
N ASN A 396 -5.88 -2.63 -28.20
CA ASN A 396 -5.78 -3.90 -28.92
C ASN A 396 -6.08 -3.72 -30.43
N GLN A 397 -7.14 -2.97 -30.78
CA GLN A 397 -7.46 -2.64 -32.18
C GLN A 397 -6.34 -1.84 -32.87
N LEU A 398 -5.70 -0.90 -32.16
CA LEU A 398 -4.55 -0.15 -32.69
C LEU A 398 -3.35 -1.06 -32.94
N ASN A 399 -3.06 -2.00 -32.04
CA ASN A 399 -1.97 -2.97 -32.20
C ASN A 399 -2.22 -3.95 -33.36
N GLU A 400 -3.47 -4.40 -33.55
CA GLU A 400 -3.88 -5.22 -34.70
C GLU A 400 -3.67 -4.47 -36.02
N ASN A 401 -4.06 -3.19 -36.10
CA ASN A 401 -3.81 -2.35 -37.27
C ASN A 401 -2.29 -2.12 -37.49
N GLU A 402 -1.52 -1.85 -36.43
CA GLU A 402 -0.08 -1.62 -36.54
C GLU A 402 0.66 -2.87 -37.06
N THR A 403 0.30 -4.05 -36.55
CA THR A 403 0.86 -5.34 -37.01
C THR A 403 0.51 -5.63 -38.47
N PHE A 404 -0.74 -5.35 -38.89
CA PHE A 404 -1.16 -5.44 -40.30
C PHE A 404 -0.32 -4.54 -41.22
N TYR A 405 -0.14 -3.26 -40.87
CA TYR A 405 0.66 -2.33 -41.68
C TYR A 405 2.15 -2.71 -41.70
N LYS A 406 2.73 -3.15 -40.57
CA LYS A 406 4.10 -3.69 -40.55
C LYS A 406 4.26 -4.88 -41.50
N GLN A 407 3.28 -5.77 -41.56
CA GLN A 407 3.32 -6.92 -42.45
C GLN A 407 3.23 -6.53 -43.94
N GLN A 408 2.39 -5.55 -44.29
CA GLN A 408 2.38 -4.98 -45.66
C GLN A 408 3.73 -4.33 -46.02
N ILE A 409 4.34 -3.56 -45.11
CA ILE A 409 5.65 -2.93 -45.35
C ILE A 409 6.72 -3.99 -45.67
N ILE A 410 6.75 -5.09 -44.93
CA ILE A 410 7.67 -6.22 -45.18
C ILE A 410 7.41 -6.86 -46.56
N GLU A 411 6.14 -7.04 -46.95
CA GLU A 411 5.79 -7.55 -48.28
C GLU A 411 6.28 -6.63 -49.41
N TYR A 412 6.03 -5.32 -49.29
CA TYR A 412 6.50 -4.33 -50.26
C TYR A 412 8.03 -4.25 -50.34
N GLN A 413 8.73 -4.32 -49.21
CA GLN A 413 10.20 -4.38 -49.15
C GLN A 413 10.73 -5.62 -49.90
N SER A 414 10.18 -6.80 -49.62
CA SER A 414 10.54 -8.05 -50.32
C SER A 414 10.31 -7.95 -51.85
N LYS A 415 9.23 -7.28 -52.27
CA LYS A 415 8.91 -7.08 -53.69
C LYS A 415 9.85 -6.08 -54.37
N ILE A 416 10.26 -5.02 -53.67
CA ILE A 416 11.29 -4.07 -54.13
C ILE A 416 12.62 -4.81 -54.31
N ASP A 417 13.06 -5.60 -53.33
CA ASP A 417 14.30 -6.39 -53.41
C ASP A 417 14.32 -7.36 -54.61
N GLN A 418 13.18 -8.00 -54.90
CA GLN A 418 13.03 -8.87 -56.07
C GLN A 418 13.18 -8.09 -57.39
N LEU A 419 12.52 -6.94 -57.51
CA LEU A 419 12.63 -6.07 -58.70
C LEU A 419 14.04 -5.52 -58.88
N THR A 420 14.70 -5.10 -57.79
CA THR A 420 16.09 -4.63 -57.82
C THR A 420 17.06 -5.73 -58.28
N LYS A 421 16.87 -6.98 -57.84
CA LYS A 421 17.65 -8.14 -58.32
C LYS A 421 17.38 -8.44 -59.79
N GLN A 422 16.14 -8.30 -60.26
CA GLN A 422 15.81 -8.47 -61.68
C GLN A 422 16.49 -7.41 -62.56
N ASP A 423 16.46 -6.14 -62.16
CA ASP A 423 17.11 -5.04 -62.89
C ASP A 423 18.64 -5.21 -62.96
N GLN A 424 19.27 -5.58 -61.84
CA GLN A 424 20.70 -5.93 -61.80
C GLN A 424 21.06 -7.07 -62.76
N ASN A 425 20.25 -8.14 -62.80
CA ASN A 425 20.45 -9.27 -63.72
C ASN A 425 20.28 -8.87 -65.19
N VAL A 426 19.29 -8.02 -65.51
CA VAL A 426 19.07 -7.50 -66.87
C VAL A 426 20.26 -6.63 -67.30
N SER A 427 20.73 -5.74 -66.42
CA SER A 427 21.88 -4.87 -66.67
C SER A 427 23.17 -5.69 -66.90
N LEU A 428 23.39 -6.74 -66.10
CA LEU A 428 24.50 -7.69 -66.28
C LEU A 428 24.43 -8.42 -67.64
N LEU A 429 23.24 -8.88 -68.04
CA LEU A 429 23.02 -9.55 -69.32
C LEU A 429 23.32 -8.62 -70.52
N PHE A 430 22.90 -7.35 -70.44
CA PHE A 430 23.25 -6.33 -71.45
C PHE A 430 24.77 -6.09 -71.52
N PHE A 431 25.44 -5.98 -70.37
CA PHE A 431 26.89 -5.82 -70.31
C PHE A 431 27.63 -7.01 -70.94
N GLN A 432 27.21 -8.24 -70.61
CA GLN A 432 27.79 -9.46 -71.16
C GLN A 432 27.60 -9.57 -72.68
N LYS A 433 26.39 -9.29 -73.20
CA LYS A 433 26.14 -9.19 -74.65
C LYS A 433 27.06 -8.17 -75.33
N ARG A 434 27.34 -7.03 -74.69
CA ARG A 434 28.21 -5.98 -75.24
C ARG A 434 29.69 -6.37 -75.25
N ILE A 435 30.14 -7.20 -74.30
CA ILE A 435 31.48 -7.81 -74.33
C ILE A 435 31.60 -8.78 -75.50
N VAL A 436 30.67 -9.74 -75.64
CA VAL A 436 30.69 -10.74 -76.71
C VAL A 436 30.67 -10.08 -78.11
N ALA A 437 29.85 -9.02 -78.29
CA ALA A 437 29.83 -8.24 -79.52
C ALA A 437 31.19 -7.58 -79.82
N ARG A 438 31.86 -7.00 -78.80
CA ARG A 438 33.21 -6.42 -78.95
C ARG A 438 34.27 -7.47 -79.30
N GLU A 439 34.25 -8.63 -78.65
CA GLU A 439 35.17 -9.72 -78.99
C GLU A 439 35.00 -10.21 -80.43
N HIS A 440 33.75 -10.33 -80.89
CA HIS A 440 33.45 -10.75 -82.26
C HIS A 440 33.98 -9.73 -83.27
N ILE A 441 33.80 -8.42 -83.01
CA ILE A 441 34.35 -7.33 -83.82
C ILE A 441 35.88 -7.42 -83.85
N LEU A 442 36.55 -7.54 -82.69
CA LEU A 442 38.01 -7.65 -82.60
C LEU A 442 38.55 -8.88 -83.36
N LYS A 443 37.92 -10.05 -83.20
CA LYS A 443 38.29 -11.27 -83.94
C LYS A 443 38.12 -11.10 -85.45
N SER A 444 37.04 -10.45 -85.90
CA SER A 444 36.83 -10.17 -87.31
C SER A 444 37.86 -9.19 -87.87
N SER A 445 38.16 -8.10 -87.15
CA SER A 445 39.17 -7.11 -87.53
C SER A 445 40.58 -7.72 -87.59
N SER A 446 40.96 -8.55 -86.61
CA SER A 446 42.23 -9.29 -86.65
C SER A 446 42.30 -10.26 -87.83
N SER A 447 41.20 -10.92 -88.19
CA SER A 447 41.17 -11.81 -89.37
C SER A 447 41.31 -11.05 -90.69
N VAL A 448 40.87 -9.79 -90.75
CA VAL A 448 41.04 -8.90 -91.91
C VAL A 448 42.49 -8.40 -91.98
N LEU A 449 43.07 -7.98 -90.86
CA LEU A 449 44.49 -7.55 -90.80
C LEU A 449 45.44 -8.67 -91.23
N ILE A 450 45.27 -9.88 -90.70
CA ILE A 450 46.09 -11.04 -91.07
C ILE A 450 45.93 -11.39 -92.56
N LYS A 451 44.72 -11.25 -93.13
CA LYS A 451 44.49 -11.44 -94.58
C LYS A 451 45.09 -10.34 -95.45
N THR A 452 45.22 -9.11 -94.96
CA THR A 452 45.87 -8.02 -95.69
C THR A 452 47.39 -8.09 -95.62
N GLU A 453 47.98 -8.52 -94.49
CA GLU A 453 49.44 -8.73 -94.39
C GLU A 453 49.89 -9.93 -95.23
N LEU A 454 49.14 -11.06 -95.21
CA LEU A 454 49.39 -12.21 -96.08
C LEU A 454 49.04 -11.99 -97.57
N GLY A 455 48.49 -10.83 -97.93
CA GLY A 455 48.30 -10.39 -99.32
C GLY A 455 49.34 -9.38 -99.80
N SER A 456 50.28 -8.99 -98.92
CA SER A 456 51.35 -8.01 -99.19
C SER A 456 52.77 -8.59 -99.10
N LEU A 457 52.86 -9.87 -98.69
CA LEU A 457 54.03 -10.75 -98.76
C LEU A 457 53.87 -11.70 -99.96
#